data_AF-A0A093FFU4-F1
#
_entry.id   AF-A0A093FFU4-F1
#
_cell.length_a   1.000
_cell.length_b   1.000
_cell.length_c   1.000
_cell.angle_alpha   90.00
_cell.angle_beta   90.00
_cell.angle_gamma   90.00
#
_symmetry.space_group_name_H-M   'P 1'
#
loop_
_entity.id
_entity.type
_entity.pdbx_description
1 polymer ?
#
loop_
_entity_poly.entity_id
_entity_poly.type
_entity_poly.pdbx_seq_one_letter_code
_entity_poly.pdbx_strand_id
1 'polypeptide(L)'
;IHYKEEFKKSKGKCIFVPDTPQLKHVKSLGAFISEVKYKGAAKKDLSNCLYQQMPATIDSVFAKELMQLQSKVLYKQKHDAEKGTSDYAHMKEPPDIKHAMQVNKYQSGVSYKKDVQDTHRYTEVLNRPDIKIATEITKIISDAEYKKGRGEMNKEPAVLGRPDFEHARGVSKLLSQVKYKEQFSKEMKSHQYNPLDSASFKQAQIASTLASDVNYKKDLESLHDPASDLPNLLYLNHALNISKTHSNYEYKKSFKQSKGFYHFTPDTAEQIHHKENAVLQSQVKYKENYEKSKGRSMLEFVDTPMYQVSKEAQKMQSEKMYRKDFEEGIKGRPSMDLDKTPEFLHMKQVTSLLKEKEYRKDLEEGMKGKGMTVFEDTPDLIRVKNAAQILNEVCY
;
A
#
# COMPACT_ATOMS: atom_id res chain seq x y z
N ILE A 1 -59.32 -7.82 -6.73
CA ILE A 1 -58.46 -7.38 -5.59
C ILE A 1 -57.70 -8.56 -4.96
N HIS A 2 -58.30 -9.76 -4.89
CA HIS A 2 -57.67 -10.98 -4.33
C HIS A 2 -56.30 -11.39 -4.91
N TYR A 3 -56.10 -11.34 -6.23
CA TYR A 3 -54.83 -11.75 -6.87
C TYR A 3 -53.61 -10.96 -6.35
N LYS A 4 -53.78 -9.66 -6.07
CA LYS A 4 -52.68 -8.82 -5.55
C LYS A 4 -52.36 -9.15 -4.08
N GLU A 5 -53.32 -9.63 -3.30
CA GLU A 5 -53.10 -10.06 -1.92
C GLU A 5 -52.46 -11.44 -1.84
N GLU A 6 -52.85 -12.37 -2.72
CA GLU A 6 -52.20 -13.68 -2.84
C GLU A 6 -50.74 -13.57 -3.27
N PHE A 7 -50.43 -12.68 -4.23
CA PHE A 7 -49.06 -12.39 -4.63
C PHE A 7 -48.22 -11.77 -3.51
N LYS A 8 -48.83 -10.91 -2.69
CA LYS A 8 -48.17 -10.35 -1.50
C LYS A 8 -47.95 -11.40 -0.40
N LYS A 9 -48.87 -12.36 -0.25
CA LYS A 9 -48.75 -13.50 0.71
C LYS A 9 -47.77 -14.59 0.23
N SER A 10 -47.52 -14.72 -1.07
CA SER A 10 -46.55 -15.66 -1.63
C SER A 10 -45.13 -15.10 -1.76
N LYS A 11 -44.99 -13.76 -1.76
CA LYS A 11 -43.70 -13.06 -1.64
C LYS A 11 -43.01 -13.45 -0.31
N GLY A 12 -42.08 -14.39 -0.38
CA GLY A 12 -41.29 -14.86 0.76
C GLY A 12 -41.39 -16.36 1.05
N LYS A 13 -42.31 -17.10 0.41
CA LYS A 13 -42.32 -18.56 0.48
C LYS A 13 -41.32 -19.13 -0.54
N CYS A 14 -40.09 -19.39 -0.11
CA CYS A 14 -39.12 -20.12 -0.91
C CYS A 14 -39.56 -21.60 -0.98
N ILE A 15 -40.03 -22.04 -2.14
CA ILE A 15 -40.31 -23.46 -2.39
C ILE A 15 -38.95 -24.12 -2.63
N PHE A 16 -38.52 -24.98 -1.71
CA PHE A 16 -37.31 -25.77 -1.89
C PHE A 16 -37.55 -26.76 -3.04
N VAL A 17 -37.02 -26.44 -4.21
CA VAL A 17 -37.06 -27.35 -5.37
C VAL A 17 -35.95 -28.38 -5.16
N PRO A 18 -36.27 -29.67 -5.06
CA PRO A 18 -35.23 -30.70 -4.96
C PRO A 18 -34.37 -30.68 -6.22
N ASP A 19 -33.05 -30.86 -6.06
CA ASP A 19 -32.12 -30.83 -7.18
C ASP A 19 -32.56 -31.79 -8.29
N THR A 20 -32.68 -31.25 -9.51
CA THR A 20 -32.92 -32.05 -10.71
C THR A 20 -31.78 -33.07 -10.90
N PRO A 21 -32.04 -34.22 -11.53
CA PRO A 21 -30.99 -35.23 -11.76
C PRO A 21 -29.77 -34.65 -12.51
N GLN A 22 -29.98 -33.68 -13.39
CA GLN A 22 -28.92 -32.92 -14.06
C GLN A 22 -28.11 -32.08 -13.07
N LEU A 23 -28.76 -31.39 -12.14
CA LEU A 23 -28.07 -30.59 -11.13
C LEU A 23 -27.28 -31.47 -10.14
N LYS A 24 -27.81 -32.65 -9.79
CA LYS A 24 -27.05 -33.65 -9.01
C LYS A 24 -25.80 -34.13 -9.75
N HIS A 25 -25.92 -34.37 -11.06
CA HIS A 25 -24.78 -34.76 -11.90
C HIS A 25 -23.73 -33.64 -12.02
N VAL A 26 -24.15 -32.38 -12.18
CA VAL A 26 -23.24 -31.23 -12.20
C VAL A 26 -22.55 -31.04 -10.85
N LYS A 27 -23.26 -31.24 -9.73
CA LYS A 27 -22.66 -31.20 -8.38
C LYS A 27 -21.65 -32.33 -8.16
N SER A 28 -21.89 -33.54 -8.68
CA SER A 28 -20.92 -34.64 -8.59
C SER A 28 -19.71 -34.39 -9.49
N LEU A 29 -19.90 -33.91 -10.73
CA LEU A 29 -18.81 -33.46 -11.62
C LEU A 29 -17.97 -32.35 -10.98
N GLY A 30 -18.61 -31.37 -10.34
CA GLY A 30 -17.92 -30.31 -9.61
C GLY A 30 -17.05 -30.84 -8.45
N ALA A 31 -17.44 -31.96 -7.83
CA ALA A 31 -16.60 -32.63 -6.85
C ALA A 31 -15.37 -33.31 -7.46
N PHE A 32 -15.47 -33.86 -8.68
CA PHE A 32 -14.34 -34.46 -9.39
C PHE A 32 -13.35 -33.42 -9.93
N ILE A 33 -13.85 -32.27 -10.38
CA ILE A 33 -13.02 -31.19 -10.96
C ILE A 33 -12.47 -30.24 -9.88
N SER A 34 -12.93 -30.36 -8.62
CA SER A 34 -12.50 -29.49 -7.53
C SER A 34 -10.99 -29.62 -7.26
N GLU A 35 -10.25 -28.57 -7.61
CA GLU A 35 -8.82 -28.47 -7.38
C GLU A 35 -8.46 -28.60 -5.89
N VAL A 36 -9.33 -28.12 -4.99
CA VAL A 36 -9.15 -28.24 -3.54
C VAL A 36 -9.19 -29.70 -3.10
N LYS A 37 -10.15 -30.48 -3.61
CA LYS A 37 -10.26 -31.91 -3.30
C LYS A 37 -9.08 -32.69 -3.90
N TYR A 38 -8.68 -32.38 -5.13
CA TYR A 38 -7.53 -32.98 -5.80
C TYR A 38 -6.22 -32.71 -5.05
N LYS A 39 -5.92 -31.43 -4.73
CA LYS A 39 -4.75 -31.04 -3.93
C LYS A 39 -4.81 -31.63 -2.52
N GLY A 40 -6.01 -31.77 -1.95
CA GLY A 40 -6.22 -32.41 -0.65
C GLY A 40 -5.86 -33.89 -0.67
N ALA A 41 -6.27 -34.64 -1.70
CA ALA A 41 -5.91 -36.04 -1.89
C ALA A 41 -4.38 -36.19 -2.09
N ALA A 42 -3.78 -35.40 -2.98
CA ALA A 42 -2.34 -35.41 -3.21
C ALA A 42 -1.52 -35.12 -1.94
N LYS A 43 -2.01 -34.23 -1.06
CA LYS A 43 -1.37 -33.97 0.24
C LYS A 43 -1.48 -35.15 1.21
N LYS A 44 -2.61 -35.87 1.21
CA LYS A 44 -2.79 -37.08 2.01
C LYS A 44 -1.86 -38.20 1.53
N ASP A 45 -1.72 -38.35 0.22
CA ASP A 45 -0.81 -39.32 -0.37
C ASP A 45 0.66 -38.96 -0.08
N LEU A 46 1.02 -37.66 -0.14
CA LEU A 46 2.33 -37.17 0.31
C LEU A 46 2.59 -37.48 1.79
N SER A 47 1.59 -37.31 2.66
CA SER A 47 1.75 -37.61 4.08
C SER A 47 1.93 -39.11 4.37
N ASN A 48 1.48 -39.98 3.46
CA ASN A 48 1.64 -41.44 3.53
C ASN A 48 2.89 -41.95 2.80
N CYS A 49 3.77 -41.05 2.34
CA CYS A 49 5.04 -41.43 1.72
C CYS A 49 5.93 -42.24 2.69
N LEU A 50 6.58 -43.30 2.18
CA LEU A 50 7.56 -44.13 2.90
C LEU A 50 8.63 -43.29 3.64
N TYR A 51 9.05 -42.17 3.06
CA TYR A 51 10.02 -41.25 3.67
C TYR A 51 9.51 -40.59 4.97
N GLN A 52 8.20 -40.38 5.07
CA GLN A 52 7.56 -39.76 6.24
C GLN A 52 7.24 -40.79 7.35
N GLN A 53 7.07 -42.08 6.99
CA GLN A 53 6.89 -43.19 7.93
C GLN A 53 8.21 -43.66 8.57
N MET A 54 9.36 -43.26 8.02
CA MET A 54 10.66 -43.53 8.62
C MET A 54 10.80 -42.81 9.97
N PRO A 55 11.44 -43.44 10.98
CA PRO A 55 11.71 -42.79 12.25
C PRO A 55 12.55 -41.54 12.00
N ALA A 56 12.17 -40.43 12.65
CA ALA A 56 12.83 -39.15 12.47
C ALA A 56 14.29 -39.25 12.94
N THR A 57 15.22 -39.06 12.01
CA THR A 57 16.65 -38.92 12.30
C THR A 57 16.92 -37.53 12.88
N ILE A 58 18.01 -37.39 13.65
CA ILE A 58 18.44 -36.10 14.24
C ILE A 58 18.51 -35.01 13.15
N ASP A 59 19.07 -35.33 11.99
CA ASP A 59 19.18 -34.39 10.86
C ASP A 59 17.80 -34.00 10.30
N SER A 60 16.86 -34.94 10.23
CA SER A 60 15.49 -34.65 9.77
C SER A 60 14.73 -33.76 10.76
N VAL A 61 14.97 -33.91 12.06
CA VAL A 61 14.40 -33.05 13.10
C VAL A 61 14.99 -31.65 12.99
N PHE A 62 16.31 -31.55 12.89
CA PHE A 62 17.02 -30.29 12.73
C PHE A 62 16.60 -29.54 11.45
N ALA A 63 16.48 -30.24 10.32
CA ALA A 63 16.00 -29.65 9.07
C ALA A 63 14.56 -29.13 9.18
N LYS A 64 13.68 -29.84 9.90
CA LYS A 64 12.30 -29.38 10.17
C LYS A 64 12.30 -28.12 11.04
N GLU A 65 13.14 -28.06 12.07
CA GLU A 65 13.29 -26.87 12.93
C GLU A 65 13.79 -25.66 12.15
N LEU A 66 14.84 -25.82 11.33
CA LEU A 66 15.34 -24.77 10.45
C LEU A 66 14.28 -24.29 9.46
N MET A 67 13.53 -25.22 8.86
CA MET A 67 12.45 -24.88 7.93
C MET A 67 11.32 -24.10 8.62
N GLN A 68 11.00 -24.45 9.87
CA GLN A 68 10.03 -23.70 10.68
C GLN A 68 10.53 -22.30 11.03
N LEU A 69 11.82 -22.17 11.37
CA LEU A 69 12.47 -20.89 11.68
C LEU A 69 12.49 -19.95 10.47
N GLN A 70 12.77 -20.49 9.28
CA GLN A 70 12.86 -19.73 8.03
C GLN A 70 11.48 -19.39 7.43
N SER A 71 10.41 -20.07 7.87
CA SER A 71 9.07 -19.88 7.34
C SER A 71 8.50 -18.50 7.68
N LYS A 72 8.36 -17.65 6.65
CA LYS A 72 7.75 -16.31 6.78
C LYS A 72 6.32 -16.33 7.35
N VAL A 73 5.56 -17.40 7.06
CA VAL A 73 4.18 -17.55 7.55
C VAL A 73 4.15 -17.79 9.05
N LEU A 74 5.01 -18.70 9.54
CA LEU A 74 5.12 -18.99 10.98
C LEU A 74 5.70 -17.79 11.74
N TYR A 75 6.69 -17.10 11.17
CA TYR A 75 7.22 -15.86 11.72
C TYR A 75 6.13 -14.81 11.91
N LYS A 76 5.30 -14.58 10.89
CA LYS A 76 4.20 -13.61 10.97
C LYS A 76 3.15 -14.00 12.01
N GLN A 77 2.78 -15.28 12.08
CA GLN A 77 1.85 -15.77 13.10
C GLN A 77 2.37 -15.58 14.52
N LYS A 78 3.65 -15.89 14.77
CA LYS A 78 4.30 -15.64 16.07
C LYS A 78 4.32 -14.15 16.41
N HIS A 79 4.77 -13.32 15.46
CA HIS A 79 4.79 -11.87 15.62
C HIS A 79 3.40 -11.30 15.92
N ASP A 80 2.36 -11.75 15.22
CA ASP A 80 0.98 -11.29 15.47
C ASP A 80 0.44 -11.77 16.84
N ALA A 81 0.87 -12.93 17.33
CA ALA A 81 0.53 -13.42 18.67
C ALA A 81 1.27 -12.67 19.79
N GLU A 82 2.53 -12.30 19.55
CA GLU A 82 3.37 -11.53 20.47
C GLU A 82 3.08 -10.03 20.41
N LYS A 83 2.39 -9.57 19.36
CA LYS A 83 1.98 -8.17 19.19
C LYS A 83 0.97 -7.78 20.27
N GLY A 84 1.47 -7.17 21.34
CA GLY A 84 0.67 -6.69 22.47
C GLY A 84 0.98 -7.39 23.79
N THR A 85 1.80 -8.44 23.80
CA THR A 85 2.36 -9.00 25.03
C THR A 85 3.65 -8.25 25.35
N SER A 86 3.58 -7.28 26.26
CA SER A 86 4.78 -6.64 26.80
C SER A 86 5.54 -7.60 27.72
N ASP A 87 6.86 -7.53 27.80
CA ASP A 87 7.66 -8.30 28.78
C ASP A 87 7.19 -8.11 30.23
N TYR A 88 6.55 -6.96 30.53
CA TYR A 88 5.92 -6.65 31.80
C TYR A 88 4.70 -7.51 32.15
N ALA A 89 4.08 -8.19 31.17
CA ALA A 89 2.93 -9.07 31.40
C ALA A 89 3.35 -10.40 32.08
N HIS A 90 4.61 -10.81 31.91
CA HIS A 90 5.18 -12.00 32.56
C HIS A 90 6.01 -11.67 33.80
N MET A 91 6.11 -10.39 34.18
CA MET A 91 6.83 -9.99 35.39
C MET A 91 6.03 -10.46 36.62
N LYS A 92 6.70 -11.22 37.50
CA LYS A 92 6.11 -11.59 38.79
C LYS A 92 5.86 -10.30 39.56
N GLU A 93 4.59 -9.92 39.72
CA GLU A 93 4.22 -8.66 40.35
C GLU A 93 4.94 -8.53 41.71
N PRO A 94 5.65 -7.41 41.95
CA PRO A 94 6.36 -7.21 43.19
C PRO A 94 5.38 -7.18 44.37
N PRO A 95 5.79 -7.63 45.56
CA PRO A 95 4.93 -7.69 46.75
C PRO A 95 4.20 -6.38 47.05
N ASP A 96 4.85 -5.25 46.80
CA ASP A 96 4.31 -3.92 47.06
C ASP A 96 3.12 -3.58 46.15
N ILE A 97 3.20 -3.95 44.86
CA ILE A 97 2.11 -3.75 43.91
C ILE A 97 0.94 -4.68 44.26
N LYS A 98 1.22 -5.93 44.63
CA LYS A 98 0.19 -6.86 45.10
C LYS A 98 -0.53 -6.33 46.34
N HIS A 99 0.24 -5.82 47.30
CA HIS A 99 -0.30 -5.20 48.51
C HIS A 99 -1.14 -3.96 48.17
N ALA A 100 -0.66 -3.07 47.30
CA ALA A 100 -1.40 -1.90 46.86
C ALA A 100 -2.71 -2.25 46.14
N MET A 101 -2.70 -3.29 45.29
CA MET A 101 -3.91 -3.81 44.65
C MET A 101 -4.90 -4.37 45.66
N GLN A 102 -4.43 -5.09 46.68
CA GLN A 102 -5.29 -5.60 47.75
C GLN A 102 -5.90 -4.46 48.57
N VAL A 103 -5.08 -3.49 48.98
CA VAL A 103 -5.56 -2.30 49.71
C VAL A 103 -6.60 -1.55 48.90
N ASN A 104 -6.35 -1.31 47.61
CA ASN A 104 -7.32 -0.66 46.71
C ASN A 104 -8.60 -1.50 46.56
N LYS A 105 -8.47 -2.82 46.44
CA LYS A 105 -9.61 -3.73 46.42
C LYS A 105 -10.42 -3.62 47.71
N TYR A 106 -9.84 -3.54 48.89
CA TYR A 106 -10.57 -3.35 50.15
C TYR A 106 -11.13 -1.94 50.33
N GLN A 107 -10.46 -0.92 49.80
CA GLN A 107 -10.94 0.47 49.80
C GLN A 107 -12.09 0.70 48.81
N SER A 108 -12.21 -0.12 47.77
CA SER A 108 -13.26 0.04 46.78
C SER A 108 -14.65 -0.16 47.42
N GLY A 109 -15.58 0.76 47.17
CA GLY A 109 -16.94 0.64 47.72
C GLY A 109 -17.72 -0.58 47.21
N VAL A 110 -17.24 -1.25 46.16
CA VAL A 110 -17.89 -2.43 45.56
C VAL A 110 -17.60 -3.70 46.37
N SER A 111 -16.37 -3.91 46.81
CA SER A 111 -16.01 -5.02 47.71
C SER A 111 -16.63 -4.81 49.08
N TYR A 112 -16.61 -3.58 49.62
CA TYR A 112 -17.28 -3.26 50.88
C TYR A 112 -18.78 -3.58 50.84
N LYS A 113 -19.48 -3.20 49.76
CA LYS A 113 -20.91 -3.53 49.59
C LYS A 113 -21.17 -5.04 49.52
N LYS A 114 -20.28 -5.80 48.87
CA LYS A 114 -20.39 -7.28 48.80
C LYS A 114 -20.12 -7.93 50.14
N ASP A 115 -19.06 -7.51 50.84
CA ASP A 115 -18.71 -8.04 52.17
C ASP A 115 -19.78 -7.70 53.20
N VAL A 116 -20.37 -6.49 53.18
CA VAL A 116 -21.53 -6.10 54.00
C VAL A 116 -22.73 -7.01 53.68
N GLN A 117 -22.97 -7.30 52.41
CA GLN A 117 -24.08 -8.16 51.98
C GLN A 117 -23.88 -9.62 52.39
N ASP A 118 -22.64 -10.11 52.46
CA ASP A 118 -22.31 -11.48 52.85
C ASP A 118 -22.19 -11.65 54.37
N THR A 119 -21.68 -10.65 55.10
CA THR A 119 -21.56 -10.67 56.57
C THR A 119 -22.87 -10.34 57.29
N HIS A 120 -23.70 -9.46 56.73
CA HIS A 120 -25.01 -9.11 57.29
C HIS A 120 -26.16 -9.89 56.62
N ARG A 121 -25.92 -11.13 56.20
CA ARG A 121 -27.00 -12.10 55.93
C ARG A 121 -27.66 -12.52 57.24
N TYR A 122 -28.33 -11.59 57.91
CA TYR A 122 -29.35 -11.96 58.88
C TYR A 122 -30.55 -12.48 58.11
N THR A 123 -31.21 -13.52 58.60
CA THR A 123 -32.56 -13.85 58.16
C THR A 123 -33.42 -12.62 58.44
N GLU A 124 -33.70 -11.79 57.42
CA GLU A 124 -34.59 -10.67 57.58
C GLU A 124 -35.89 -11.18 58.20
N VAL A 125 -36.36 -10.50 59.25
CA VAL A 125 -37.62 -10.81 59.97
C VAL A 125 -38.80 -11.01 58.99
N LEU A 126 -38.71 -10.40 57.79
CA LEU A 126 -39.59 -10.56 56.64
C LEU A 126 -39.76 -12.01 56.13
N ASN A 127 -38.90 -12.95 56.50
CA ASN A 127 -39.01 -14.35 56.09
C ASN A 127 -39.77 -15.26 57.06
N ARG A 128 -40.26 -14.74 58.20
CA ARG A 128 -41.22 -15.47 59.04
C ARG A 128 -42.51 -15.74 58.25
N PRO A 129 -43.03 -16.97 58.25
CA PRO A 129 -44.19 -17.33 57.43
C PRO A 129 -45.41 -16.45 57.74
N ASP A 130 -45.59 -16.10 59.01
CA ASP A 130 -46.61 -15.23 59.57
C ASP A 130 -46.57 -13.79 59.00
N ILE A 131 -45.37 -13.23 58.80
CA ILE A 131 -45.20 -11.88 58.22
C ILE A 131 -45.35 -11.93 56.70
N LYS A 132 -44.86 -12.99 56.04
CA LYS A 132 -45.07 -13.20 54.61
C LYS A 132 -46.56 -13.25 54.27
N ILE A 133 -47.31 -14.08 54.99
CA ILE A 133 -48.76 -14.21 54.82
C ILE A 133 -49.44 -12.86 55.05
N ALA A 134 -49.08 -12.11 56.10
CA ALA A 134 -49.66 -10.79 56.34
C ALA A 134 -49.32 -9.76 55.24
N THR A 135 -48.10 -9.79 54.68
CA THR A 135 -47.71 -8.92 53.56
C THR A 135 -48.40 -9.29 52.24
N GLU A 136 -48.64 -10.57 51.99
CA GLU A 136 -49.38 -11.02 50.82
C GLU A 136 -50.87 -10.68 50.95
N ILE A 137 -51.45 -10.90 52.12
CA ILE A 137 -52.84 -10.49 52.42
C ILE A 137 -53.00 -8.97 52.28
N THR A 138 -52.07 -8.17 52.82
CA THR A 138 -52.13 -6.69 52.64
C THR A 138 -51.92 -6.26 51.19
N LYS A 139 -51.08 -6.95 50.40
CA LYS A 139 -50.96 -6.69 48.95
C LYS A 139 -52.24 -7.01 48.18
N ILE A 140 -52.92 -8.10 48.53
CA ILE A 140 -54.20 -8.51 47.89
C ILE A 140 -55.34 -7.59 48.30
N ILE A 141 -55.38 -7.16 49.56
CA ILE A 141 -56.41 -6.23 50.08
C ILE A 141 -56.18 -4.80 49.57
N SER A 142 -54.93 -4.38 49.41
CA SER A 142 -54.61 -3.05 48.87
C SER A 142 -54.75 -3.04 47.35
N ASP A 143 -55.41 -2.03 46.78
CA ASP A 143 -55.44 -1.75 45.33
C ASP A 143 -54.06 -1.36 44.72
N ALA A 144 -52.96 -1.71 45.38
CA ALA A 144 -51.61 -1.29 44.99
C ALA A 144 -51.17 -1.89 43.65
N GLU A 145 -51.51 -3.14 43.35
CA GLU A 145 -51.23 -3.74 42.04
C GLU A 145 -52.11 -3.15 40.93
N TYR A 146 -53.38 -2.90 41.22
CA TYR A 146 -54.29 -2.20 40.31
C TYR A 146 -53.80 -0.77 39.99
N LYS A 147 -53.28 -0.03 40.98
CA LYS A 147 -52.66 1.29 40.79
C LYS A 147 -51.33 1.23 40.06
N LYS A 148 -50.51 0.17 40.22
CA LYS A 148 -49.25 -0.01 39.47
C LYS A 148 -49.50 -0.17 37.97
N GLY A 149 -50.51 -0.94 37.56
CA GLY A 149 -50.93 -1.04 36.15
C GLY A 149 -51.43 0.30 35.59
N ARG A 150 -52.08 1.13 36.42
CA ARG A 150 -52.48 2.51 36.06
C ARG A 150 -51.30 3.47 35.93
N GLY A 151 -50.22 3.26 36.69
CA GLY A 151 -48.97 4.03 36.57
C GLY A 151 -48.18 3.74 35.28
N GLU A 152 -48.35 2.55 34.71
CA GLU A 152 -47.79 2.22 33.38
C GLU A 152 -48.61 2.81 32.23
N MET A 153 -49.92 2.98 32.42
CA MET A 153 -50.81 3.69 31.47
C MET A 153 -50.70 5.22 31.54
N ASN A 154 -50.19 5.76 32.65
CA ASN A 154 -49.98 7.21 32.87
C ASN A 154 -48.51 7.65 32.71
N LYS A 155 -47.65 6.80 32.12
CA LYS A 155 -46.54 7.36 31.34
C LYS A 155 -47.21 7.96 30.11
N GLU A 156 -47.23 9.28 29.98
CA GLU A 156 -47.53 9.89 28.69
C GLU A 156 -46.77 9.09 27.63
N PRO A 157 -47.42 8.56 26.58
CA PRO A 157 -46.70 7.81 25.57
C PRO A 157 -45.64 8.76 25.04
N ALA A 158 -44.38 8.41 25.28
CA ALA A 158 -43.26 9.20 24.82
C ALA A 158 -43.53 9.54 23.35
N VAL A 159 -43.64 10.84 23.07
CA VAL A 159 -43.98 11.43 21.76
C VAL A 159 -43.04 10.92 20.63
N LEU A 160 -41.98 10.20 21.02
CA LEU A 160 -40.96 9.55 20.22
C LEU A 160 -41.42 8.39 19.32
N GLY A 161 -42.67 7.93 19.39
CA GLY A 161 -43.16 6.79 18.57
C GLY A 161 -44.48 7.01 17.85
N ARG A 162 -45.03 8.23 17.79
CA ARG A 162 -46.25 8.47 17.00
C ARG A 162 -45.89 8.48 15.50
N PRO A 163 -46.67 7.80 14.62
CA PRO A 163 -46.44 7.79 13.18
C PRO A 163 -46.28 9.19 12.58
N ASP A 164 -47.06 10.16 13.08
CA ASP A 164 -47.03 11.55 12.63
C ASP A 164 -45.70 12.23 12.94
N PHE A 165 -45.11 11.93 14.11
CA PHE A 165 -43.81 12.46 14.52
C PHE A 165 -42.65 11.78 13.77
N GLU A 166 -42.75 10.47 13.53
CA GLU A 166 -41.81 9.75 12.69
C GLU A 166 -41.84 10.26 11.24
N HIS A 167 -43.05 10.52 10.72
CA HIS A 167 -43.26 11.12 9.42
C HIS A 167 -42.68 12.53 9.34
N ALA A 168 -42.97 13.40 10.31
CA ALA A 168 -42.41 14.75 10.39
C ALA A 168 -40.87 14.73 10.49
N ARG A 169 -40.31 13.77 11.23
CA ARG A 169 -38.85 13.57 11.32
C ARG A 169 -38.26 13.05 10.01
N GLY A 170 -38.98 12.22 9.27
CA GLY A 170 -38.63 11.77 7.93
C GLY A 170 -38.61 12.94 6.93
N VAL A 171 -39.69 13.72 6.89
CA VAL A 171 -39.82 14.91 6.05
C VAL A 171 -38.73 15.94 6.39
N SER A 172 -38.48 16.21 7.67
CA SER A 172 -37.42 17.11 8.12
C SER A 172 -36.02 16.65 7.67
N LYS A 173 -35.73 15.34 7.72
CA LYS A 173 -34.47 14.78 7.22
C LYS A 173 -34.33 14.94 5.70
N LEU A 174 -35.42 14.79 4.95
CA LEU A 174 -35.45 14.96 3.50
C LEU A 174 -35.29 16.44 3.10
N LEU A 175 -35.89 17.34 3.86
CA LEU A 175 -35.83 18.78 3.62
C LEU A 175 -34.50 19.43 4.06
N SER A 176 -33.74 18.76 4.94
CA SER A 176 -32.49 19.30 5.47
C SER A 176 -31.40 19.43 4.39
N GLN A 177 -31.03 20.67 4.09
CA GLN A 177 -29.95 20.99 3.15
C GLN A 177 -28.59 20.41 3.57
N VAL A 178 -28.34 20.26 4.87
CA VAL A 178 -27.07 19.70 5.38
C VAL A 178 -26.93 18.24 4.97
N LYS A 179 -27.99 17.44 5.17
CA LYS A 179 -28.01 16.03 4.76
C LYS A 179 -27.93 15.86 3.25
N TYR A 180 -28.60 16.73 2.50
CA TYR A 180 -28.50 16.77 1.05
C TYR A 180 -27.06 17.02 0.59
N LYS A 181 -26.37 18.03 1.15
CA LYS A 181 -24.97 18.32 0.84
C LYS A 181 -24.02 17.18 1.22
N GLU A 182 -24.25 16.53 2.35
CA GLU A 182 -23.47 15.36 2.75
C GLU A 182 -23.63 14.20 1.76
N GLN A 183 -24.86 13.88 1.37
CA GLN A 183 -25.12 12.80 0.42
C GLN A 183 -24.56 13.13 -0.97
N PHE A 184 -24.77 14.36 -1.45
CA PHE A 184 -24.17 14.87 -2.68
C PHE A 184 -22.63 14.79 -2.65
N SER A 185 -22.01 15.15 -1.52
CA SER A 185 -20.55 15.05 -1.37
C SER A 185 -20.05 13.61 -1.38
N LYS A 186 -20.82 12.65 -0.86
CA LYS A 186 -20.48 11.21 -0.88
C LYS A 186 -20.60 10.64 -2.29
N GLU A 187 -21.64 11.03 -3.02
CA GLU A 187 -21.88 10.61 -4.41
C GLU A 187 -20.83 11.24 -5.35
N MET A 188 -20.49 12.52 -5.18
CA MET A 188 -19.45 13.19 -5.98
C MET A 188 -18.03 12.68 -5.69
N LYS A 189 -17.71 12.29 -4.45
CA LYS A 189 -16.43 11.64 -4.13
C LYS A 189 -16.26 10.29 -4.85
N SER A 190 -17.35 9.61 -5.18
CA SER A 190 -17.34 8.38 -5.98
C SER A 190 -17.13 8.65 -7.48
N HIS A 191 -17.42 9.87 -7.96
CA HIS A 191 -17.33 10.25 -9.38
C HIS A 191 -16.14 11.19 -9.64
N GLN A 192 -14.99 10.95 -9.03
CA GLN A 192 -13.76 11.58 -9.47
C GLN A 192 -13.35 10.97 -10.82
N TYR A 193 -13.68 11.67 -11.91
CA TYR A 193 -13.24 11.29 -13.24
C TYR A 193 -11.72 11.45 -13.34
N ASN A 194 -11.00 10.33 -13.33
CA ASN A 194 -9.58 10.32 -13.62
C ASN A 194 -9.40 10.21 -15.14
N PRO A 195 -8.89 11.24 -15.83
CA PRO A 195 -8.74 11.22 -17.29
C PRO A 195 -7.83 10.09 -17.78
N LEU A 196 -6.89 9.64 -16.94
CA LEU A 196 -6.00 8.51 -17.21
C LEU A 196 -6.73 7.15 -17.13
N ASP A 197 -7.86 7.10 -16.43
CA ASP A 197 -8.62 5.86 -16.25
C ASP A 197 -9.82 5.76 -17.22
N SER A 198 -9.98 6.77 -18.07
CA SER A 198 -11.00 6.82 -19.12
C SER A 198 -10.83 5.66 -20.10
N ALA A 199 -11.96 5.10 -20.56
CA ALA A 199 -11.97 3.98 -21.50
C ALA A 199 -11.21 4.30 -22.80
N SER A 200 -11.32 5.54 -23.28
CA SER A 200 -10.59 6.04 -24.46
C SER A 200 -9.09 6.08 -24.24
N PHE A 201 -8.61 6.54 -23.07
CA PHE A 201 -7.18 6.58 -22.76
C PHE A 201 -6.60 5.18 -22.63
N LYS A 202 -7.30 4.25 -21.97
CA LYS A 202 -6.90 2.84 -21.89
C LYS A 202 -6.83 2.20 -23.27
N GLN A 203 -7.83 2.46 -24.12
CA GLN A 203 -7.85 1.94 -25.50
C GLN A 203 -6.67 2.49 -26.32
N ALA A 204 -6.35 3.78 -26.17
CA ALA A 204 -5.20 4.40 -26.84
C ALA A 204 -3.86 3.83 -26.33
N GLN A 205 -3.74 3.57 -25.02
CA GLN A 205 -2.56 2.95 -24.45
C GLN A 205 -2.37 1.52 -24.95
N ILE A 206 -3.45 0.73 -24.98
CA ILE A 206 -3.44 -0.64 -25.53
C ILE A 206 -3.07 -0.60 -27.02
N ALA A 207 -3.70 0.25 -27.82
CA ALA A 207 -3.39 0.42 -29.23
C ALA A 207 -1.91 0.84 -29.44
N SER A 208 -1.39 1.74 -28.61
CA SER A 208 0.01 2.16 -28.65
C SER A 208 0.96 1.01 -28.28
N THR A 209 0.62 0.17 -27.31
CA THR A 209 1.45 -0.99 -26.95
C THR A 209 1.43 -2.06 -28.03
N LEU A 210 0.28 -2.27 -28.69
CA LEU A 210 0.12 -3.21 -29.79
C LEU A 210 0.82 -2.73 -31.07
N ALA A 211 0.78 -1.43 -31.35
CA ALA A 211 1.43 -0.83 -32.52
C ALA A 211 2.96 -0.62 -32.35
N SER A 212 3.51 -0.90 -31.16
CA SER A 212 4.93 -0.66 -30.91
C SER A 212 5.81 -1.79 -31.44
N ASP A 213 6.69 -1.44 -32.39
CA ASP A 213 7.69 -2.36 -32.97
C ASP A 213 8.63 -2.96 -31.92
N VAL A 214 8.82 -2.28 -30.79
CA VAL A 214 9.69 -2.73 -29.70
C VAL A 214 9.14 -3.98 -29.02
N ASN A 215 7.84 -4.06 -28.78
CA ASN A 215 7.23 -5.26 -28.20
C ASN A 215 7.24 -6.41 -29.21
N TYR A 216 6.93 -6.12 -30.48
CA TYR A 216 7.01 -7.10 -31.55
C TYR A 216 8.42 -7.72 -31.69
N LYS A 217 9.48 -6.90 -31.64
CA LYS A 217 10.87 -7.38 -31.72
C LYS A 217 11.29 -8.17 -30.48
N LYS A 218 10.82 -7.80 -29.29
CA LYS A 218 11.09 -8.55 -28.05
C LYS A 218 10.43 -9.93 -28.06
N ASP A 219 9.20 -10.01 -28.56
CA ASP A 219 8.49 -11.29 -28.69
C ASP A 219 9.17 -12.17 -29.74
N LEU A 220 9.67 -11.57 -30.84
CA LEU A 220 10.51 -12.27 -31.84
C LEU A 220 11.83 -12.78 -31.25
N GLU A 221 12.51 -11.97 -30.42
CA GLU A 221 13.71 -12.39 -29.68
C GLU A 221 13.42 -13.49 -28.65
N SER A 222 12.21 -13.49 -28.07
CA SER A 222 11.79 -14.51 -27.09
C SER A 222 11.36 -15.83 -27.74
N LEU A 223 10.90 -15.79 -28.99
CA LEU A 223 10.61 -16.96 -29.83
C LEU A 223 11.86 -17.57 -30.47
N HIS A 224 12.98 -16.83 -30.49
CA HIS A 224 14.28 -17.40 -30.79
C HIS A 224 14.74 -18.23 -29.60
N ASP A 225 14.32 -19.49 -29.55
CA ASP A 225 15.00 -20.50 -28.74
C ASP A 225 16.50 -20.48 -29.12
N PRO A 226 17.43 -20.24 -28.18
CA PRO A 226 18.87 -20.29 -28.47
C PRO A 226 19.37 -21.70 -28.79
N ALA A 227 18.48 -22.67 -28.97
CA ALA A 227 18.75 -24.07 -29.22
C ALA A 227 17.96 -24.54 -30.44
N SER A 228 18.52 -24.31 -31.64
CA SER A 228 18.12 -25.01 -32.87
C SER A 228 19.29 -24.98 -33.87
N ASP A 229 20.14 -26.01 -33.78
CA ASP A 229 20.82 -26.70 -34.89
C ASP A 229 21.68 -25.91 -35.90
N LEU A 230 22.23 -24.74 -35.56
CA LEU A 230 23.25 -24.11 -36.40
C LEU A 230 24.67 -24.55 -35.98
N PRO A 231 25.40 -25.36 -36.79
CA PRO A 231 26.80 -25.65 -36.49
C PRO A 231 27.58 -24.33 -36.51
N ASN A 232 28.38 -24.08 -35.48
CA ASN A 232 29.19 -22.87 -35.23
C ASN A 232 28.54 -21.71 -34.43
N LEU A 233 27.40 -21.90 -33.76
CA LEU A 233 26.82 -20.86 -32.89
C LEU A 233 27.79 -20.37 -31.79
N LEU A 234 28.57 -21.27 -31.19
CA LEU A 234 29.58 -20.92 -30.19
C LEU A 234 30.67 -20.01 -30.79
N TYR A 235 31.14 -20.31 -32.00
CA TYR A 235 32.14 -19.51 -32.71
C TYR A 235 31.59 -18.13 -33.08
N LEU A 236 30.35 -18.05 -33.57
CA LEU A 236 29.69 -16.78 -33.87
C LEU A 236 29.48 -15.93 -32.61
N ASN A 237 29.01 -16.53 -31.52
CA ASN A 237 28.87 -15.83 -30.24
C ASN A 237 30.23 -15.33 -29.72
N HIS A 238 31.27 -16.16 -29.83
CA HIS A 238 32.62 -15.76 -29.49
C HIS A 238 33.11 -14.59 -30.36
N ALA A 239 32.92 -14.64 -31.67
CA ALA A 239 33.28 -13.56 -32.59
C ALA A 239 32.50 -12.26 -32.32
N LEU A 240 31.20 -12.34 -32.05
CA LEU A 240 30.37 -11.20 -31.68
C LEU A 240 30.82 -10.60 -30.33
N ASN A 241 31.17 -11.43 -29.36
CA ASN A 241 31.67 -10.96 -28.06
C ASN A 241 33.05 -10.32 -28.19
N ILE A 242 33.95 -10.88 -29.01
CA ILE A 242 35.23 -10.24 -29.34
C ILE A 242 34.97 -8.88 -30.00
N SER A 243 34.08 -8.81 -30.98
CA SER A 243 33.75 -7.55 -31.66
C SER A 243 33.18 -6.49 -30.69
N LYS A 244 32.27 -6.90 -29.79
CA LYS A 244 31.72 -6.02 -28.74
C LYS A 244 32.79 -5.53 -27.78
N THR A 245 33.68 -6.41 -27.32
CA THR A 245 34.77 -6.05 -26.40
C THR A 245 35.83 -5.16 -27.07
N HIS A 246 36.09 -5.35 -28.37
CA HIS A 246 37.00 -4.52 -29.15
C HIS A 246 36.39 -3.19 -29.61
N SER A 247 35.07 -3.03 -29.50
CA SER A 247 34.38 -1.81 -29.90
C SER A 247 34.72 -0.66 -28.95
N ASN A 248 35.28 0.41 -29.52
CA ASN A 248 35.62 1.63 -28.79
C ASN A 248 34.40 2.27 -28.09
N TYR A 249 33.20 2.10 -28.67
CA TYR A 249 31.96 2.59 -28.07
C TYR A 249 31.62 1.88 -26.75
N GLU A 250 31.61 0.55 -26.75
CA GLU A 250 31.34 -0.26 -25.54
C GLU A 250 32.44 -0.06 -24.49
N TYR A 251 33.69 0.09 -24.92
CA TYR A 251 34.81 0.45 -24.05
C TYR A 251 34.56 1.80 -23.34
N LYS A 252 34.25 2.86 -24.09
CA LYS A 252 33.96 4.18 -23.52
C LYS A 252 32.72 4.17 -22.60
N LYS A 253 31.70 3.39 -22.94
CA LYS A 253 30.48 3.23 -22.13
C LYS A 253 30.80 2.55 -20.80
N SER A 254 31.52 1.44 -20.84
CA SER A 254 31.95 0.69 -19.64
C SER A 254 32.90 1.54 -18.79
N PHE A 255 33.82 2.29 -19.40
CA PHE A 255 34.70 3.23 -18.72
C PHE A 255 33.92 4.34 -18.01
N LYS A 256 32.90 4.92 -18.63
CA LYS A 256 32.04 5.92 -17.97
C LYS A 256 31.29 5.33 -16.79
N GLN A 257 30.84 4.08 -16.89
CA GLN A 257 30.17 3.37 -15.81
C GLN A 257 31.13 3.05 -14.67
N SER A 258 32.37 2.66 -14.97
CA SER A 258 33.38 2.34 -13.94
C SER A 258 34.13 3.56 -13.41
N LYS A 259 33.99 4.73 -14.04
CA LYS A 259 34.60 6.00 -13.61
C LYS A 259 34.06 6.39 -12.23
N GLY A 260 34.81 6.02 -11.19
CA GLY A 260 34.46 6.24 -9.78
C GLY A 260 34.37 4.97 -8.94
N PHE A 261 34.33 3.80 -9.57
CA PHE A 261 34.37 2.51 -8.89
C PHE A 261 35.82 2.05 -8.76
N TYR A 262 36.46 2.47 -7.67
CA TYR A 262 37.76 1.92 -7.28
C TYR A 262 37.55 0.54 -6.66
N HIS A 263 38.30 -0.46 -7.13
CA HIS A 263 38.38 -1.73 -6.45
C HIS A 263 39.14 -1.53 -5.13
N PHE A 264 38.38 -1.31 -4.05
CA PHE A 264 38.93 -1.31 -2.70
C PHE A 264 39.06 -2.75 -2.24
N THR A 265 40.23 -3.12 -1.71
CA THR A 265 40.38 -4.40 -1.01
C THR A 265 39.49 -4.39 0.22
N PRO A 266 38.56 -5.34 0.40
CA PRO A 266 37.76 -5.40 1.62
C PRO A 266 38.68 -5.45 2.84
N ASP A 267 38.31 -4.75 3.91
CA ASP A 267 39.12 -4.74 5.14
C ASP A 267 39.26 -6.17 5.68
N THR A 268 40.45 -6.51 6.17
CA THR A 268 40.68 -7.78 6.89
C THR A 268 39.89 -7.76 8.21
N ALA A 269 39.47 -8.92 8.72
CA ALA A 269 38.73 -9.01 9.99
C ALA A 269 39.43 -8.28 11.15
N GLU A 270 40.77 -8.34 11.23
CA GLU A 270 41.56 -7.59 12.21
C GLU A 270 41.41 -6.07 12.05
N GLN A 271 41.40 -5.56 10.81
CA GLN A 271 41.23 -4.13 10.53
C GLN A 271 39.82 -3.66 10.91
N ILE A 272 38.81 -4.51 10.72
CA ILE A 272 37.44 -4.24 11.15
C ILE A 272 37.39 -4.16 12.68
N HIS A 273 37.96 -5.14 13.38
CA HIS A 273 38.04 -5.13 14.84
C HIS A 273 38.79 -3.91 15.39
N HIS A 274 39.88 -3.49 14.75
CA HIS A 274 40.59 -2.27 15.15
C HIS A 274 39.75 -1.00 14.93
N LYS A 275 38.95 -0.92 13.86
CA LYS A 275 38.01 0.19 13.64
C LYS A 275 36.91 0.21 14.71
N GLU A 276 36.32 -0.94 15.03
CA GLU A 276 35.33 -1.06 16.10
C GLU A 276 35.91 -0.65 17.45
N ASN A 277 37.10 -1.14 17.80
CA ASN A 277 37.79 -0.78 19.02
C ASN A 277 38.13 0.72 19.06
N ALA A 278 38.54 1.33 17.94
CA ALA A 278 38.79 2.76 17.86
C ALA A 278 37.50 3.59 18.08
N VAL A 279 36.36 3.11 17.58
CA VAL A 279 35.05 3.74 17.85
C VAL A 279 34.68 3.62 19.32
N LEU A 280 34.88 2.44 19.93
CA LEU A 280 34.59 2.21 21.36
C LEU A 280 35.49 3.02 22.28
N GLN A 281 36.77 3.18 21.94
CA GLN A 281 37.73 3.97 22.71
C GLN A 281 37.57 5.48 22.49
N SER A 282 36.87 5.91 21.45
CA SER A 282 36.72 7.32 21.12
C SER A 282 35.84 8.05 22.14
N GLN A 283 36.46 8.95 22.91
CA GLN A 283 35.74 9.85 23.81
C GLN A 283 34.73 10.75 23.08
N VAL A 284 35.00 11.08 21.82
CA VAL A 284 34.10 11.88 20.98
C VAL A 284 32.80 11.10 20.72
N LYS A 285 32.92 9.83 20.35
CA LYS A 285 31.76 8.94 20.14
C LYS A 285 31.01 8.67 21.44
N TYR A 286 31.73 8.49 22.54
CA TYR A 286 31.13 8.36 23.87
C TYR A 286 30.28 9.59 24.24
N LYS A 287 30.80 10.79 24.00
CA LYS A 287 30.09 12.05 24.30
C LYS A 287 29.06 12.44 23.25
N GLU A 288 29.08 11.86 22.05
CA GLU A 288 28.20 12.23 20.93
C GLU A 288 26.72 12.14 21.30
N ASN A 289 26.30 11.04 21.93
CA ASN A 289 24.91 10.85 22.33
C ASN A 289 24.51 11.81 23.47
N TYR A 290 25.43 12.08 24.39
CA TYR A 290 25.22 13.03 25.47
C TYR A 290 25.07 14.45 24.92
N GLU A 291 25.95 14.92 24.03
CA GLU A 291 25.83 16.24 23.43
C GLU A 291 24.59 16.36 22.52
N LYS A 292 24.16 15.29 21.83
CA LYS A 292 22.90 15.26 21.07
C LYS A 292 21.65 15.34 21.96
N SER A 293 21.74 14.86 23.20
CA SER A 293 20.65 14.90 24.16
C SER A 293 20.72 16.10 25.11
N LYS A 294 21.88 16.74 25.24
CA LYS A 294 22.09 17.97 25.99
C LYS A 294 21.29 19.09 25.33
N GLY A 295 20.20 19.47 25.98
CA GLY A 295 19.22 20.43 25.44
C GLY A 295 17.92 19.80 24.92
N ARG A 296 17.82 18.46 24.88
CA ARG A 296 16.51 17.79 24.82
C ARG A 296 15.92 17.85 26.22
N SER A 297 14.74 18.47 26.37
CA SER A 297 14.02 18.49 27.65
C SER A 297 13.75 17.04 28.09
N MET A 298 14.09 16.72 29.35
CA MET A 298 13.79 15.42 29.97
C MET A 298 12.27 15.13 30.04
N LEU A 299 11.46 16.18 29.97
CA LEU A 299 10.04 16.09 29.72
C LEU A 299 9.83 15.86 28.22
N GLU A 300 9.50 14.63 27.86
CA GLU A 300 8.98 14.24 26.57
C GLU A 300 7.58 14.83 26.38
N PHE A 301 7.48 16.16 26.26
CA PHE A 301 6.25 16.82 25.79
C PHE A 301 5.90 16.44 24.35
N VAL A 302 6.76 15.66 23.68
CA VAL A 302 6.63 15.17 22.31
C VAL A 302 5.30 14.43 22.06
N ASP A 303 4.74 13.82 23.10
CA ASP A 303 3.49 13.04 23.00
C ASP A 303 2.24 13.79 23.43
N THR A 304 2.37 15.04 23.92
CA THR A 304 1.18 15.85 24.13
C THR A 304 0.64 16.34 22.77
N PRO A 305 -0.66 16.14 22.47
CA PRO A 305 -1.24 16.59 21.20
C PRO A 305 -0.99 18.07 20.92
N MET A 306 -0.96 18.90 21.97
CA MET A 306 -0.69 20.33 21.89
C MET A 306 0.72 20.63 21.32
N TYR A 307 1.73 19.90 21.78
CA TYR A 307 3.11 20.10 21.34
C TYR A 307 3.32 19.58 19.90
N GLN A 308 2.65 18.48 19.52
CA GLN A 308 2.66 18.00 18.14
C GLN A 308 2.07 19.05 17.20
N VAL A 309 0.90 19.60 17.54
CA VAL A 309 0.27 20.70 16.78
C VAL A 309 1.18 21.92 16.70
N SER A 310 1.83 22.31 17.81
CA SER A 310 2.77 23.43 17.82
C SER A 310 4.01 23.19 16.94
N LYS A 311 4.56 21.96 16.95
CA LYS A 311 5.72 21.57 16.14
C LYS A 311 5.38 21.54 14.66
N GLU A 312 4.19 21.05 14.32
CA GLU A 312 3.67 21.07 12.95
C GLU A 312 3.41 22.51 12.48
N ALA A 313 2.80 23.35 13.32
CA ALA A 313 2.64 24.78 13.05
C ALA A 313 3.98 25.47 12.80
N GLN A 314 5.00 25.19 13.62
CA GLN A 314 6.35 25.74 13.45
C GLN A 314 7.01 25.25 12.15
N LYS A 315 6.83 23.96 11.79
CA LYS A 315 7.29 23.43 10.50
C LYS A 315 6.59 24.11 9.33
N MET A 316 5.29 24.37 9.42
CA MET A 316 4.52 25.07 8.40
C MET A 316 4.93 26.55 8.28
N GLN A 317 5.29 27.21 9.39
CA GLN A 317 5.80 28.58 9.40
C GLN A 317 7.26 28.69 8.92
N SER A 318 8.02 27.60 8.94
CA SER A 318 9.42 27.61 8.55
C SER A 318 9.57 27.88 7.05
N GLU A 319 10.22 29.00 6.72
CA GLU A 319 10.52 29.39 5.35
C GLU A 319 11.31 28.32 4.58
N LYS A 320 12.19 27.59 5.27
CA LYS A 320 12.96 26.49 4.67
C LYS A 320 12.05 25.37 4.18
N MET A 321 11.03 25.01 4.96
CA MET A 321 10.06 23.97 4.58
C MET A 321 9.12 24.49 3.48
N TYR A 322 8.72 25.76 3.55
CA TYR A 322 7.92 26.42 2.50
C TYR A 322 8.64 26.44 1.15
N ARG A 323 9.93 26.78 1.14
CA ARG A 323 10.73 26.81 -0.10
C ARG A 323 11.07 25.41 -0.62
N LYS A 324 11.04 24.37 0.22
CA LYS A 324 11.46 23.01 -0.14
C LYS A 324 10.67 22.45 -1.33
N ASP A 325 9.34 22.57 -1.30
CA ASP A 325 8.49 22.04 -2.38
C ASP A 325 8.71 22.80 -3.69
N PHE A 326 8.97 24.11 -3.61
CA PHE A 326 9.36 24.92 -4.77
C PHE A 326 10.73 24.53 -5.32
N GLU A 327 11.72 24.31 -4.44
CA GLU A 327 13.06 23.91 -4.83
C GLU A 327 13.10 22.49 -5.43
N GLU A 328 12.35 21.54 -4.87
CA GLU A 328 12.29 20.16 -5.38
C GLU A 328 11.39 20.04 -6.62
N GLY A 329 10.31 20.83 -6.69
CA GLY A 329 9.32 20.77 -7.76
C GLY A 329 9.67 21.59 -9.00
N ILE A 330 10.21 22.79 -8.81
CA ILE A 330 10.32 23.80 -9.87
C ILE A 330 11.77 24.19 -10.15
N LYS A 331 12.62 24.32 -9.11
CA LYS A 331 14.03 24.72 -9.28
C LYS A 331 14.85 23.56 -9.87
N GLY A 332 14.97 23.56 -11.20
CA GLY A 332 15.80 22.61 -11.95
C GLY A 332 15.02 21.65 -12.85
N ARG A 333 13.68 21.70 -12.87
CA ARG A 333 12.92 21.09 -13.97
C ARG A 333 12.95 22.01 -15.17
N PRO A 334 13.45 21.59 -16.35
CA PRO A 334 13.17 22.31 -17.57
C PRO A 334 11.65 22.31 -17.78
N SER A 335 11.06 23.47 -17.99
CA SER A 335 9.62 23.60 -18.27
C SER A 335 9.35 22.97 -19.63
N MET A 336 8.98 21.69 -19.64
CA MET A 336 8.80 20.87 -20.86
C MET A 336 7.67 21.38 -21.77
N ASP A 337 6.85 22.31 -21.29
CA ASP A 337 5.68 22.84 -22.00
C ASP A 337 5.88 24.25 -22.59
N LEU A 338 6.98 24.95 -22.27
CA LEU A 338 7.28 26.23 -22.92
C LEU A 338 7.50 26.05 -24.43
N ASP A 339 8.14 24.93 -24.81
CA ASP A 339 8.46 24.57 -26.19
C ASP A 339 7.24 24.29 -27.07
N LYS A 340 6.05 24.14 -26.47
CA LYS A 340 4.79 23.87 -27.18
C LYS A 340 3.82 25.05 -27.18
N THR A 341 4.20 26.16 -26.57
CA THR A 341 3.37 27.38 -26.58
C THR A 341 3.25 27.85 -28.03
N PRO A 342 2.03 28.18 -28.53
CA PRO A 342 1.85 28.60 -29.92
C PRO A 342 2.72 29.80 -30.29
N GLU A 343 2.99 30.69 -29.33
CA GLU A 343 3.88 31.85 -29.50
C GLU A 343 5.36 31.44 -29.67
N PHE A 344 5.84 30.45 -28.89
CA PHE A 344 7.20 29.93 -29.03
C PHE A 344 7.38 29.15 -30.33
N LEU A 345 6.38 28.35 -30.73
CA LEU A 345 6.36 27.67 -32.03
C LEU A 345 6.40 28.67 -33.17
N HIS A 346 5.61 29.75 -33.08
CA HIS A 346 5.61 30.84 -34.05
C HIS A 346 6.97 31.54 -34.12
N MET A 347 7.56 31.90 -32.97
CA MET A 347 8.89 32.49 -32.91
C MET A 347 9.94 31.56 -33.55
N LYS A 348 9.89 30.26 -33.25
CA LYS A 348 10.80 29.27 -33.84
C LYS A 348 10.65 29.22 -35.35
N GLN A 349 9.42 29.22 -35.87
CA GLN A 349 9.15 29.29 -37.31
C GLN A 349 9.63 30.60 -37.93
N VAL A 350 9.41 31.75 -37.29
CA VAL A 350 9.91 33.04 -37.76
C VAL A 350 11.43 33.05 -37.79
N THR A 351 12.09 32.52 -36.76
CA THR A 351 13.56 32.44 -36.74
C THR A 351 14.11 31.46 -37.78
N SER A 352 13.40 30.38 -38.11
CA SER A 352 13.81 29.46 -39.17
C SER A 352 13.64 30.11 -40.55
N LEU A 353 12.56 30.85 -40.76
CA LEU A 353 12.35 31.66 -41.96
C LEU A 353 13.38 32.78 -42.14
N LEU A 354 13.82 33.42 -41.04
CA LEU A 354 14.86 34.45 -41.07
C LEU A 354 16.26 33.87 -41.34
N LYS A 355 16.47 32.57 -41.14
CA LYS A 355 17.76 31.93 -41.45
C LYS A 355 17.91 31.79 -42.96
N GLU A 356 18.74 32.65 -43.52
CA GLU A 356 19.08 32.68 -44.95
C GLU A 356 19.55 31.32 -45.52
N LYS A 357 20.17 30.47 -44.70
CA LYS A 357 20.60 29.12 -45.12
C LYS A 357 19.44 28.19 -45.46
N GLU A 358 18.30 28.29 -44.77
CA GLU A 358 17.11 27.47 -45.10
C GLU A 358 16.42 28.00 -46.36
N TYR A 359 16.32 29.33 -46.50
CA TYR A 359 15.83 29.98 -47.73
C TYR A 359 16.64 29.62 -48.98
N ARG A 360 17.97 29.58 -48.87
CA ARG A 360 18.84 29.15 -49.98
C ARG A 360 18.74 27.65 -50.28
N LYS A 361 18.32 26.84 -49.30
CA LYS A 361 18.25 25.37 -49.44
C LYS A 361 17.15 24.95 -50.42
N ASP A 362 15.99 25.61 -50.40
CA ASP A 362 14.91 25.35 -51.35
C ASP A 362 15.30 25.77 -52.78
N LEU A 363 16.05 26.87 -52.91
CA LEU A 363 16.66 27.29 -54.17
C LEU A 363 17.69 26.27 -54.66
N GLU A 364 18.57 25.77 -53.78
CA GLU A 364 19.54 24.73 -54.10
C GLU A 364 18.89 23.39 -54.47
N GLU A 365 17.81 22.97 -53.78
CA GLU A 365 17.02 21.78 -54.14
C GLU A 365 16.30 21.96 -55.47
N GLY A 366 15.73 23.15 -55.73
CA GLY A 366 15.11 23.49 -57.01
C GLY A 366 16.13 23.56 -58.17
N MET A 367 17.36 24.00 -57.90
CA MET A 367 18.46 23.97 -58.88
C MET A 367 19.00 22.56 -59.11
N LYS A 368 19.11 21.72 -58.07
CA LYS A 368 19.47 20.30 -58.18
C LYS A 368 18.41 19.48 -58.91
N GLY A 369 17.12 19.79 -58.70
CA GLY A 369 16.00 19.09 -59.35
C GLY A 369 15.81 19.40 -60.84
N LYS A 370 16.33 20.54 -61.34
CA LYS A 370 16.23 20.95 -62.76
C LYS A 370 17.40 20.46 -63.64
N GLY A 371 18.12 19.44 -63.21
CA GLY A 371 19.14 18.77 -64.03
C GLY A 371 20.43 19.57 -64.23
N MET A 372 20.63 20.68 -63.50
CA MET A 372 21.91 21.35 -63.43
C MET A 372 22.64 20.88 -62.16
N THR A 373 23.33 19.74 -62.24
CA THR A 373 24.34 19.42 -61.23
C THR A 373 25.45 20.45 -61.41
N VAL A 374 25.57 21.40 -60.47
CA VAL A 374 26.83 22.12 -60.28
C VAL A 374 27.90 21.05 -60.14
N PHE A 375 28.80 20.94 -61.12
CA PHE A 375 29.91 20.00 -61.09
C PHE A 375 30.83 20.38 -59.92
N GLU A 376 30.50 19.91 -58.72
CA GLU A 376 31.35 20.04 -57.53
C GLU A 376 32.70 19.31 -57.70
N ASP A 377 32.83 18.48 -58.74
CA ASP A 377 33.98 17.64 -59.03
C ASP A 377 34.80 18.11 -60.24
N THR A 378 34.77 19.41 -60.55
CA THR A 378 35.76 19.96 -61.48
C THR A 378 37.12 19.93 -60.76
N PRO A 379 38.20 19.38 -61.36
CA PRO A 379 39.49 19.22 -60.66
C PRO A 379 40.04 20.51 -60.02
N ASP A 380 39.68 21.68 -60.56
CA ASP A 380 40.04 22.98 -60.00
C ASP A 380 39.31 23.31 -58.69
N LEU A 381 38.04 22.93 -58.54
CA LEU A 381 37.30 23.12 -57.29
C LEU A 381 37.85 22.24 -56.16
N ILE A 382 38.31 21.03 -56.49
CA ILE A 382 38.97 20.12 -55.53
C ILE A 382 40.31 20.73 -55.08
N ARG A 383 41.09 21.31 -56.01
CA ARG A 383 42.34 22.01 -55.67
C ARG A 383 42.09 23.18 -54.71
N VAL A 384 41.04 23.97 -54.95
CA VAL A 384 40.68 25.11 -54.08
C VAL A 384 40.23 24.64 -52.69
N LYS A 385 39.39 23.58 -52.60
CA LYS A 385 38.96 23.01 -51.31
C LYS A 385 40.16 22.50 -50.50
N ASN A 386 41.08 21.77 -51.13
CA ASN A 386 42.28 21.26 -50.47
C ASN A 386 43.20 22.41 -49.99
N ALA A 387 43.40 23.45 -50.81
CA ALA A 387 44.19 24.61 -50.42
C ALA A 387 43.58 25.36 -49.23
N ALA A 388 42.25 25.52 -49.20
CA ALA A 388 41.55 26.14 -48.08
C ALA A 388 41.63 25.31 -46.78
N GLN A 389 41.60 23.98 -46.90
CA GLN A 389 41.75 23.07 -45.76
C GLN A 389 43.15 23.19 -45.15
N ILE A 390 44.19 23.21 -46.00
CA ILE A 390 45.58 23.44 -45.59
C ILE A 390 45.72 24.80 -44.89
N LEU A 391 45.08 25.85 -45.41
CA LEU A 391 45.16 27.20 -44.84
C LEU A 391 44.49 27.28 -43.46
N ASN A 392 43.36 26.59 -43.25
CA ASN A 392 42.69 26.54 -41.96
C ASN A 392 43.46 25.71 -40.92
N GLU A 393 44.09 24.61 -41.33
CA GLU A 393 44.92 23.79 -40.44
C GLU A 393 46.22 24.49 -40.02
N VAL A 394 46.74 25.42 -40.83
CA VAL A 394 47.90 26.25 -40.49
C VAL A 394 47.55 27.38 -39.51
N CYS A 395 46.26 27.70 -39.33
CA CYS A 395 45.77 28.75 -38.42
C CYS A 395 45.29 28.24 -37.05
N TYR A 396 45.36 26.94 -36.78
CA TYR A 396 45.18 26.31 -35.46
C TYR A 396 46.52 25.81 -34.92
#